data_AF-A0A7S3NKA4-F1
#
_entry.id   AF-A0A7S3NKA4-F1
#
_cell.length_a   1.000
_cell.length_b   1.000
_cell.length_c   1.000
_cell.angle_alpha   90.00
_cell.angle_beta   90.00
_cell.angle_gamma   90.00
#
_symmetry.space_group_name_H-M   'P 1'
#
loop_
_entity.id
_entity.type
_entity.pdbx_description
1 polymer ?
#
loop_
_entity_poly.entity_id
_entity_poly.type
_entity_poly.pdbx_seq_one_letter_code
_entity_poly.pdbx_strand_id
1 'polypeptide(L)'
;MKRTASTPEALEKDRKRKAIAVQKKREAILREHNTQIITKEHICVIYYLLENFLNQLKPHNRRIKVSGGKKIRSFTIGVVYAPVYGCSRISNLTGVYIEVTKLLVRFGKERLPPGTTFTSITINMNLQSRPHIDAYNVGLSYIIGFGTDVNGGGLWTLADGILEIYGENFVQFDGTMPHATMAFTGGTRITLIYYTARNLMQLHPDEVTRLRDDLGFPLPQTQDTQPPLLEISSTVRMDAAEVAFKEFINTKHDVSAAQAKAEGIFRVYRAKQPTAEMLTLVGKIFKNDDVLWRIVQVYYYAQFKNFVVDYYNYDIFGENTPPYDLDESGDVNIRYSSLSEVEEWLQDTVVVMNNFE
;
A
#
# COMPACT_ATOMS: atom_id res chain seq x y z
N MET A 1 -3.13 51.83 -27.83
CA MET A 1 -4.18 51.38 -26.88
C MET A 1 -3.53 50.83 -25.63
N LYS A 2 -3.71 51.47 -24.46
CA LYS A 2 -3.21 50.96 -23.17
C LYS A 2 -4.13 49.82 -22.71
N ARG A 3 -3.63 48.60 -22.60
CA ARG A 3 -4.35 47.49 -21.94
C ARG A 3 -4.40 47.80 -20.44
N THR A 4 -5.60 48.05 -19.92
CA THR A 4 -5.83 48.16 -18.48
C THR A 4 -5.60 46.78 -17.84
N ALA A 5 -4.72 46.72 -16.85
CA ALA A 5 -4.48 45.51 -16.08
C ALA A 5 -5.76 45.14 -15.32
N SER A 6 -6.18 43.88 -15.40
CA SER A 6 -7.34 43.38 -14.66
C SER A 6 -7.08 43.44 -13.16
N THR A 7 -8.07 43.86 -12.39
CA THR A 7 -7.95 43.88 -10.92
C THR A 7 -7.81 42.45 -10.37
N PRO A 8 -7.14 42.26 -9.21
CA PRO A 8 -7.05 40.94 -8.56
C PRO A 8 -8.41 40.26 -8.37
N GLU A 9 -9.44 41.04 -8.10
CA GLU A 9 -10.82 40.57 -7.93
C GLU A 9 -11.44 40.03 -9.24
N ALA A 10 -11.15 40.68 -10.37
CA ALA A 10 -11.57 40.20 -11.68
C ALA A 10 -10.85 38.90 -12.07
N LEU A 11 -9.57 38.77 -11.72
CA LEU A 11 -8.79 37.55 -11.94
C LEU A 11 -9.31 36.38 -11.10
N GLU A 12 -9.67 36.62 -9.83
CA GLU A 12 -10.24 35.60 -8.95
C GLU A 12 -11.63 35.16 -9.42
N LYS A 13 -12.47 36.10 -9.87
CA LYS A 13 -13.78 35.79 -10.45
C LYS A 13 -13.67 34.97 -11.74
N ASP A 14 -12.72 35.28 -12.61
CA ASP A 14 -12.44 34.51 -13.83
C ASP A 14 -11.94 33.09 -13.50
N ARG A 15 -11.03 32.94 -12.52
CA ARG A 15 -10.57 31.63 -12.04
C ARG A 15 -11.73 30.77 -11.52
N LYS A 16 -12.60 31.33 -10.68
CA LYS A 16 -13.80 30.62 -10.17
C LYS A 16 -14.74 30.22 -11.30
N ARG A 17 -14.97 31.12 -12.27
CA ARG A 17 -15.82 30.83 -13.43
C ARG A 17 -15.25 29.69 -14.29
N LYS A 18 -13.95 29.70 -14.55
CA LYS A 18 -13.26 28.63 -15.29
C LYS A 18 -13.30 27.30 -14.53
N ALA A 19 -13.08 27.31 -13.21
CA ALA A 19 -13.17 26.11 -12.38
C ALA A 19 -14.59 25.50 -12.41
N ILE A 20 -15.64 26.32 -12.30
CA ILE A 20 -17.03 25.87 -12.41
C ILE A 20 -17.33 25.30 -13.79
N ALA A 21 -16.84 25.93 -14.87
CA ALA A 21 -17.05 25.44 -16.23
C ALA A 21 -16.37 24.08 -16.47
N VAL A 22 -15.13 23.91 -15.98
CA VAL A 22 -14.41 22.62 -16.04
C VAL A 22 -15.16 21.56 -15.23
N GLN A 23 -15.64 21.90 -14.04
CA GLN A 23 -16.42 20.99 -13.19
C GLN A 23 -17.73 20.57 -13.86
N LYS A 24 -18.48 21.50 -14.47
CA LYS A 24 -19.72 21.19 -15.21
C LYS A 24 -19.46 20.30 -16.43
N LYS A 25 -18.41 20.58 -17.20
CA LYS A 25 -18.02 19.75 -18.35
C LYS A 25 -17.64 18.33 -17.89
N ARG A 26 -16.93 18.23 -16.77
CA ARG A 26 -16.57 16.96 -16.13
C ARG A 26 -17.82 16.17 -15.69
N GLU A 27 -18.78 16.81 -15.03
CA GLU A 27 -20.04 16.19 -14.62
C GLU A 27 -20.92 15.75 -15.80
N ALA A 28 -20.89 16.48 -16.92
CA ALA A 28 -21.60 16.08 -18.14
C ALA A 28 -21.01 14.81 -18.74
N ILE A 29 -19.68 14.75 -18.89
CA ILE A 29 -18.94 13.57 -19.37
C ILE A 29 -19.19 12.36 -18.46
N LEU A 30 -19.14 12.57 -17.13
CA LEU A 30 -19.39 11.51 -16.15
C LEU A 30 -20.83 10.96 -16.22
N ARG A 31 -21.82 11.85 -16.45
CA ARG A 31 -23.23 11.46 -16.61
C ARG A 31 -23.48 10.69 -17.91
N GLU A 32 -22.92 11.15 -19.01
CA GLU A 32 -23.08 10.50 -20.32
C GLU A 32 -22.47 9.10 -20.34
N HIS A 33 -21.30 8.93 -19.70
CA HIS A 33 -20.63 7.63 -19.60
C HIS A 33 -21.23 6.68 -18.57
N ASN A 34 -22.29 7.07 -17.84
CA ASN A 34 -22.88 6.22 -16.80
C ASN A 34 -23.73 5.04 -17.33
N THR A 35 -23.83 4.87 -18.66
CA THR A 35 -24.75 3.92 -19.30
C THR A 35 -24.13 3.03 -20.40
N GLN A 36 -22.84 3.18 -20.70
CA GLN A 36 -22.19 2.50 -21.84
C GLN A 36 -21.03 1.62 -21.40
N ILE A 37 -20.80 0.55 -22.18
CA ILE A 37 -19.61 -0.31 -22.10
C ILE A 37 -18.36 0.57 -22.21
N ILE A 38 -17.39 0.40 -21.31
CA ILE A 38 -16.13 1.14 -21.37
C ILE A 38 -15.34 0.76 -22.63
N THR A 39 -15.24 1.72 -23.55
CA THR A 39 -14.48 1.65 -24.81
C THR A 39 -13.06 2.22 -24.67
N LYS A 40 -12.27 2.18 -25.75
CA LYS A 40 -10.94 2.81 -25.81
C LYS A 40 -10.99 4.32 -25.58
N GLU A 41 -12.02 4.99 -26.09
CA GLU A 41 -12.24 6.43 -25.88
C GLU A 41 -12.45 6.75 -24.40
N HIS A 42 -13.16 5.88 -23.68
CA HIS A 42 -13.35 6.03 -22.24
C HIS A 42 -12.04 5.94 -21.47
N ILE A 43 -11.09 5.11 -21.91
CA ILE A 43 -9.75 5.02 -21.32
C ILE A 43 -9.01 6.36 -21.47
N CYS A 44 -9.06 6.99 -22.64
CA CYS A 44 -8.47 8.31 -22.86
C CYS A 44 -9.11 9.38 -21.96
N VAL A 45 -10.44 9.33 -21.79
CA VAL A 45 -11.17 10.23 -20.88
C VAL A 45 -10.76 10.00 -19.43
N ILE A 46 -10.69 8.74 -18.98
CA ILE A 46 -10.23 8.38 -17.62
C ILE A 46 -8.81 8.92 -17.41
N TYR A 47 -7.90 8.69 -18.35
CA TYR A 47 -6.54 9.21 -18.28
C TYR A 47 -6.52 10.75 -18.14
N TYR A 48 -7.24 11.47 -19.01
CA TYR A 48 -7.31 12.93 -18.96
C TYR A 48 -7.89 13.43 -17.62
N LEU A 49 -8.93 12.77 -17.11
CA LEU A 49 -9.54 13.12 -15.84
C LEU A 49 -8.58 12.88 -14.67
N LEU A 50 -7.88 11.75 -14.67
CA LEU A 50 -6.90 11.41 -13.64
C LEU A 50 -5.70 12.36 -13.68
N GLU A 51 -5.17 12.68 -14.85
CA GLU A 51 -4.02 13.59 -14.98
C GLU A 51 -4.37 14.99 -14.46
N ASN A 52 -5.49 15.57 -14.91
CA ASN A 52 -5.95 16.87 -14.42
C ASN A 52 -6.23 16.86 -12.93
N PHE A 53 -6.82 15.76 -12.44
CA PHE A 53 -7.15 15.60 -11.04
C PHE A 53 -5.89 15.54 -10.17
N LEU A 54 -4.99 14.63 -10.48
CA LEU A 54 -3.72 14.46 -9.79
C LEU A 54 -2.95 15.77 -9.81
N ASN A 55 -2.93 16.52 -10.92
CA ASN A 55 -2.23 17.80 -10.98
C ASN A 55 -2.70 18.86 -9.96
N GLN A 56 -3.93 18.75 -9.44
CA GLN A 56 -4.47 19.62 -8.39
C GLN A 56 -4.03 19.21 -6.98
N LEU A 57 -3.58 17.97 -6.79
CA LEU A 57 -3.07 17.49 -5.51
C LEU A 57 -1.68 18.06 -5.22
N LYS A 58 -1.45 18.35 -3.94
CA LYS A 58 -0.11 18.70 -3.45
C LYS A 58 0.84 17.53 -3.74
N PRO A 59 2.02 17.78 -4.32
CA PRO A 59 3.00 16.73 -4.52
C PRO A 59 3.40 16.10 -3.18
N HIS A 60 3.66 14.79 -3.20
CA HIS A 60 4.27 14.14 -2.06
C HIS A 60 5.75 14.52 -1.99
N ASN A 61 6.15 15.10 -0.86
CA ASN A 61 7.55 15.39 -0.54
C ASN A 61 8.26 14.23 0.19
N ARG A 62 7.64 13.05 0.26
CA ARG A 62 8.25 11.90 0.95
C ARG A 62 9.52 11.46 0.22
N ARG A 63 10.43 10.81 0.95
CA ARG A 63 11.75 10.26 0.55
C ARG A 63 11.69 9.17 -0.55
N ILE A 64 10.71 9.22 -1.43
CA ILE A 64 10.56 8.32 -2.57
C ILE A 64 11.37 8.93 -3.70
N LYS A 65 12.34 8.16 -4.24
CA LYS A 65 13.16 8.63 -5.35
C LYS A 65 12.27 8.86 -6.56
N VAL A 66 12.34 10.07 -7.07
CA VAL A 66 11.67 10.48 -8.29
C VAL A 66 12.49 10.02 -9.50
N SER A 67 11.87 9.31 -10.44
CA SER A 67 12.49 9.17 -11.77
C SER A 67 12.42 10.50 -12.50
N GLY A 68 13.57 11.06 -12.89
CA GLY A 68 13.63 12.23 -13.78
C GLY A 68 13.11 13.55 -13.22
N GLY A 69 13.11 13.76 -11.89
CA GLY A 69 12.74 15.04 -11.27
C GLY A 69 11.25 15.43 -11.32
N LYS A 70 10.36 14.52 -11.76
CA LYS A 70 8.91 14.74 -11.79
C LYS A 70 8.25 14.76 -10.41
N LYS A 71 7.18 15.53 -10.26
CA LYS A 71 6.39 15.51 -9.03
C LYS A 71 5.62 14.18 -8.91
N ILE A 72 5.85 13.46 -7.81
CA ILE A 72 5.08 12.27 -7.44
C ILE A 72 3.77 12.73 -6.80
N ARG A 73 2.68 12.09 -7.21
CA ARG A 73 1.38 12.26 -6.58
C ARG A 73 0.75 10.88 -6.44
N SER A 74 0.25 10.57 -5.26
CA SER A 74 -0.40 9.31 -4.98
C SER A 74 -1.59 9.58 -4.08
N PHE A 75 -2.67 8.84 -4.29
CA PHE A 75 -3.78 8.81 -3.36
C PHE A 75 -4.54 7.50 -3.50
N THR A 76 -5.25 7.15 -2.43
CA THR A 76 -6.11 5.96 -2.38
C THR A 76 -7.55 6.38 -2.13
N ILE A 77 -8.47 5.75 -2.84
CA ILE A 77 -9.91 5.78 -2.58
C ILE A 77 -10.38 4.39 -2.12
N GLY A 78 -11.49 4.35 -1.37
CA GLY A 78 -11.95 3.16 -0.69
C GLY A 78 -11.34 3.02 0.71
N VAL A 79 -11.03 1.78 1.10
CA VAL A 79 -10.54 1.46 2.45
C VAL A 79 -9.04 1.75 2.57
N VAL A 80 -8.65 2.42 3.65
CA VAL A 80 -7.24 2.63 4.02
C VAL A 80 -7.05 2.28 5.48
N TYR A 81 -5.91 1.69 5.80
CA TYR A 81 -5.49 1.55 7.19
C TYR A 81 -4.96 2.91 7.68
N ALA A 82 -5.38 3.30 8.88
CA ALA A 82 -4.96 4.55 9.48
C ALA A 82 -4.19 4.25 10.78
N PRO A 83 -2.83 4.18 10.72
CA PRO A 83 -2.00 3.72 11.84
C PRO A 83 -2.24 4.51 13.13
N VAL A 84 -2.44 5.82 13.01
CA VAL A 84 -2.74 6.72 14.13
C VAL A 84 -3.97 6.29 14.94
N TYR A 85 -4.91 5.59 14.32
CA TYR A 85 -6.13 5.11 14.97
C TYR A 85 -6.15 3.58 15.19
N GLY A 86 -5.10 2.87 14.74
CA GLY A 86 -5.05 1.41 14.83
C GLY A 86 -6.16 0.69 14.07
N CYS A 87 -6.83 1.34 13.11
CA CYS A 87 -8.01 0.79 12.44
C CYS A 87 -8.10 1.15 10.96
N SER A 88 -8.86 0.33 10.22
CA SER A 88 -9.28 0.64 8.85
C SER A 88 -10.39 1.70 8.83
N ARG A 89 -10.40 2.54 7.80
CA ARG A 89 -11.45 3.56 7.57
C ARG A 89 -11.63 3.83 6.08
N ILE A 90 -12.70 4.52 5.71
CA ILE A 90 -12.80 5.08 4.35
C ILE A 90 -11.84 6.26 4.22
N SER A 91 -11.02 6.27 3.16
CA SER A 91 -10.16 7.42 2.83
C SER A 91 -11.00 8.68 2.66
N ASN A 92 -10.59 9.79 3.27
CA ASN A 92 -11.27 11.09 3.15
C ASN A 92 -11.47 11.50 1.68
N LEU A 93 -10.53 11.14 0.80
CA LEU A 93 -10.57 11.48 -0.62
C LEU A 93 -11.70 10.74 -1.37
N THR A 94 -12.12 9.59 -0.86
CA THR A 94 -13.29 8.85 -1.39
C THR A 94 -14.55 9.70 -1.33
N GLY A 95 -14.78 10.38 -0.20
CA GLY A 95 -15.94 11.25 -0.02
C GLY A 95 -15.85 12.57 -0.76
N VAL A 96 -14.64 13.12 -0.89
CA VAL A 96 -14.40 14.37 -1.63
C VAL A 96 -14.60 14.18 -3.14
N TYR A 97 -14.26 13.00 -3.68
CA TYR A 97 -14.29 12.72 -5.10
C TYR A 97 -15.24 11.57 -5.45
N ILE A 98 -16.49 11.70 -5.01
CA ILE A 98 -17.50 10.64 -5.15
C ILE A 98 -17.69 10.18 -6.60
N GLU A 99 -17.77 11.10 -7.57
CA GLU A 99 -17.99 10.74 -8.97
C GLU A 99 -16.78 10.07 -9.62
N VAL A 100 -15.56 10.48 -9.20
CA VAL A 100 -14.33 9.80 -9.64
C VAL A 100 -14.27 8.40 -9.05
N THR A 101 -14.63 8.27 -7.77
CA THR A 101 -14.68 6.97 -7.08
C THR A 101 -15.64 6.03 -7.80
N LYS A 102 -16.88 6.46 -8.06
CA LYS A 102 -17.87 5.66 -8.80
C LYS A 102 -17.40 5.28 -10.20
N LEU A 103 -16.79 6.21 -10.93
CA LEU A 103 -16.22 5.94 -12.25
C LEU A 103 -15.13 4.85 -12.18
N LEU A 104 -14.18 4.97 -11.26
CA LEU A 104 -13.09 4.01 -11.13
C LEU A 104 -13.56 2.65 -10.62
N VAL A 105 -14.53 2.63 -9.70
CA VAL A 105 -15.16 1.39 -9.25
C VAL A 105 -15.86 0.68 -10.40
N ARG A 106 -16.64 1.40 -11.22
CA ARG A 106 -17.26 0.83 -12.43
C ARG A 106 -16.19 0.33 -13.41
N PHE A 107 -15.13 1.11 -13.63
CA PHE A 107 -14.02 0.71 -14.49
C PHE A 107 -13.39 -0.61 -14.05
N GLY A 108 -13.11 -0.76 -12.76
CA GLY A 108 -12.65 -2.04 -12.19
C GLY A 108 -13.64 -3.17 -12.44
N LYS A 109 -14.92 -2.99 -12.10
CA LYS A 109 -15.96 -4.04 -12.25
C LYS A 109 -16.13 -4.53 -13.69
N GLU A 110 -15.98 -3.65 -14.68
CA GLU A 110 -16.14 -4.02 -16.09
C GLU A 110 -14.87 -4.62 -16.72
N ARG A 111 -13.68 -4.28 -16.19
CA ARG A 111 -12.40 -4.61 -16.84
C ARG A 111 -11.55 -5.64 -16.09
N LEU A 112 -11.80 -5.85 -14.82
CA LEU A 112 -11.18 -6.92 -14.04
C LEU A 112 -11.83 -8.27 -14.37
N PRO A 113 -11.17 -9.41 -14.09
CA PRO A 113 -11.79 -10.72 -14.24
C PRO A 113 -13.14 -10.80 -13.52
N PRO A 114 -14.17 -11.46 -14.10
CA PRO A 114 -15.47 -11.59 -13.46
C PRO A 114 -15.37 -12.18 -12.05
N GLY A 115 -16.11 -11.60 -11.11
CA GLY A 115 -16.07 -12.02 -9.70
C GLY A 115 -14.94 -11.41 -8.87
N THR A 116 -14.04 -10.63 -9.48
CA THR A 116 -13.00 -9.91 -8.72
C THR A 116 -13.64 -8.94 -7.72
N THR A 117 -13.22 -9.06 -6.46
CA THR A 117 -13.60 -8.15 -5.38
C THR A 117 -12.43 -7.25 -5.01
N PHE A 118 -12.73 -6.01 -4.61
CA PHE A 118 -11.73 -5.07 -4.11
C PHE A 118 -12.38 -4.05 -3.18
N THR A 119 -11.59 -3.51 -2.26
CA THR A 119 -12.03 -2.50 -1.30
C THR A 119 -11.39 -1.15 -1.55
N SER A 120 -10.32 -1.12 -2.36
CA SER A 120 -9.42 0.02 -2.45
C SER A 120 -8.86 0.15 -3.87
N ILE A 121 -8.67 1.40 -4.29
CA ILE A 121 -8.03 1.75 -5.56
C ILE A 121 -6.96 2.79 -5.26
N THR A 122 -5.69 2.43 -5.50
CA THR A 122 -4.58 3.37 -5.41
C THR A 122 -4.27 3.94 -6.79
N ILE A 123 -4.17 5.26 -6.85
CA ILE A 123 -3.87 6.02 -8.06
C ILE A 123 -2.52 6.69 -7.86
N ASN A 124 -1.55 6.31 -8.69
CA ASN A 124 -0.20 6.87 -8.64
C ASN A 124 0.11 7.64 -9.92
N MET A 125 0.76 8.79 -9.79
CA MET A 125 1.34 9.58 -10.88
C MET A 125 2.84 9.70 -10.67
N ASN A 126 3.60 9.30 -11.68
CA ASN A 126 5.06 9.32 -11.74
C ASN A 126 5.75 8.62 -10.56
N LEU A 127 5.07 7.70 -9.89
CA LEU A 127 5.65 6.94 -8.79
C LEU A 127 6.68 5.94 -9.33
N GLN A 128 7.88 5.97 -8.76
CA GLN A 128 8.85 4.89 -8.78
C GLN A 128 9.04 4.45 -7.32
N SER A 129 8.94 3.16 -7.02
CA SER A 129 9.05 2.64 -5.66
C SER A 129 10.31 1.79 -5.50
N ARG A 130 10.80 1.71 -4.27
CA ARG A 130 11.77 0.68 -3.88
C ARG A 130 11.07 -0.68 -3.76
N PRO A 131 11.81 -1.79 -3.72
CA PRO A 131 11.25 -3.07 -3.32
C PRO A 131 10.49 -2.94 -2.00
N HIS A 132 9.23 -3.38 -2.01
CA HIS A 132 8.34 -3.34 -0.86
C HIS A 132 7.30 -4.46 -0.93
N ILE A 133 6.51 -4.57 0.13
CA ILE A 133 5.39 -5.48 0.30
C ILE A 133 4.23 -4.67 0.87
N ASP A 134 3.03 -4.91 0.38
CA ASP A 134 1.81 -4.32 0.93
C ASP A 134 1.25 -5.25 2.00
N ALA A 135 1.72 -5.11 3.24
CA ALA A 135 1.35 -5.99 4.36
C ALA A 135 -0.16 -6.01 4.68
N TYR A 136 -0.87 -4.95 4.28
CA TYR A 136 -2.31 -4.79 4.45
C TYR A 136 -3.14 -5.27 3.26
N ASN A 137 -2.53 -5.80 2.21
CA ASN A 137 -3.31 -6.39 1.13
C ASN A 137 -3.73 -7.81 1.50
N VAL A 138 -4.86 -8.24 0.94
CA VAL A 138 -5.36 -9.60 1.02
C VAL A 138 -5.65 -10.08 -0.40
N GLY A 139 -5.15 -11.27 -0.71
CA GLY A 139 -5.31 -11.88 -2.03
C GLY A 139 -4.56 -11.11 -3.12
N LEU A 140 -5.06 -11.26 -4.34
CA LEU A 140 -4.44 -10.74 -5.54
C LEU A 140 -4.81 -9.26 -5.76
N SER A 141 -3.82 -8.52 -6.27
CA SER A 141 -3.99 -7.14 -6.72
C SER A 141 -3.95 -7.08 -8.25
N TYR A 142 -4.54 -6.03 -8.81
CA TYR A 142 -4.58 -5.79 -10.25
C TYR A 142 -4.07 -4.39 -10.57
N ILE A 143 -3.09 -4.29 -11.46
CA ILE A 143 -2.49 -3.03 -11.89
C ILE A 143 -2.71 -2.79 -13.38
N ILE A 144 -2.93 -1.53 -13.75
CA ILE A 144 -2.87 -1.06 -15.13
C ILE A 144 -2.15 0.29 -15.18
N GLY A 145 -1.33 0.48 -16.21
CA GLY A 145 -0.59 1.70 -16.49
C GLY A 145 -1.19 2.47 -17.66
N PHE A 146 -1.19 3.80 -17.52
CA PHE A 146 -1.53 4.78 -18.54
C PHE A 146 -0.40 5.78 -18.69
N GLY A 147 -0.29 6.35 -19.88
CA GLY A 147 0.67 7.41 -20.17
C GLY A 147 0.97 7.48 -21.65
N THR A 148 1.15 8.69 -22.16
CA THR A 148 1.70 8.91 -23.50
C THR A 148 3.22 9.00 -23.40
N ASP A 149 3.93 8.36 -24.34
CA ASP A 149 5.40 8.46 -24.46
C ASP A 149 6.18 8.02 -23.20
N VAL A 150 5.65 7.06 -22.44
CA VAL A 150 6.35 6.51 -21.27
C VAL A 150 7.18 5.31 -21.71
N ASN A 151 8.48 5.34 -21.43
CA ASN A 151 9.38 4.22 -21.67
C ASN A 151 9.76 3.56 -20.34
N GLY A 152 9.53 2.25 -20.21
CA GLY A 152 9.76 1.51 -18.98
C GLY A 152 8.66 1.75 -17.92
N GLY A 153 8.97 1.51 -16.65
CA GLY A 153 8.00 1.69 -15.56
C GLY A 153 7.01 0.56 -15.38
N GLY A 154 7.37 -0.63 -15.85
CA GLY A 154 6.71 -1.88 -15.48
C GLY A 154 6.78 -2.13 -13.96
N LEU A 155 6.11 -3.19 -13.52
CA LEU A 155 6.12 -3.63 -12.13
C LEU A 155 7.05 -4.84 -12.01
N TRP A 156 8.14 -4.73 -11.28
CA TRP A 156 8.91 -5.90 -10.91
C TRP A 156 8.22 -6.67 -9.78
N THR A 157 8.12 -7.98 -9.91
CA THR A 157 7.78 -8.91 -8.82
C THR A 157 8.88 -9.96 -8.68
N LEU A 158 9.07 -10.49 -7.47
CA LEU A 158 10.02 -11.59 -7.27
C LEU A 158 9.61 -12.87 -8.03
N ALA A 159 8.30 -13.08 -8.22
CA ALA A 159 7.78 -14.27 -8.89
C ALA A 159 7.99 -14.23 -10.41
N ASP A 160 7.75 -13.07 -11.03
CA ASP A 160 7.57 -13.00 -12.49
C ASP A 160 8.59 -12.08 -13.18
N GLY A 161 9.42 -11.36 -12.42
CA GLY A 161 10.27 -10.32 -12.98
C GLY A 161 9.48 -9.10 -13.37
N ILE A 162 9.78 -8.50 -14.54
CA ILE A 162 9.10 -7.28 -14.99
C ILE A 162 7.78 -7.64 -15.65
N LEU A 163 6.70 -7.17 -15.04
CA LEU A 163 5.37 -7.16 -15.58
C LEU A 163 5.14 -5.89 -16.40
N GLU A 164 4.78 -6.06 -17.67
CA GLU A 164 4.39 -4.97 -18.56
C GLU A 164 2.96 -4.53 -18.26
N ILE A 165 2.82 -3.35 -17.66
CA ILE A 165 1.53 -2.86 -17.15
C ILE A 165 0.79 -1.95 -18.14
N TYR A 166 1.42 -1.57 -19.24
CA TYR A 166 0.79 -0.73 -20.25
C TYR A 166 0.10 -1.60 -21.29
N GLY A 167 -1.17 -1.35 -21.52
CA GLY A 167 -1.97 -2.13 -22.46
C GLY A 167 -3.45 -1.96 -22.17
N GLU A 168 -4.24 -2.83 -22.81
CA GLU A 168 -5.71 -2.81 -22.64
C GLU A 168 -6.16 -3.58 -21.39
N ASN A 169 -5.33 -4.49 -20.88
CA ASN A 169 -5.70 -5.43 -19.84
C ASN A 169 -4.98 -5.13 -18.53
N PHE A 170 -5.65 -5.46 -17.43
CA PHE A 170 -5.03 -5.46 -16.11
C PHE A 170 -4.02 -6.59 -16.01
N VAL A 171 -2.93 -6.31 -15.31
CA VAL A 171 -1.97 -7.32 -14.89
C VAL A 171 -2.25 -7.68 -13.43
N GLN A 172 -2.37 -8.98 -13.19
CA GLN A 172 -2.55 -9.53 -11.85
C GLN A 172 -1.19 -9.73 -11.19
N PHE A 173 -1.09 -9.45 -9.90
CA PHE A 173 0.09 -9.74 -9.09
C PHE A 173 -0.30 -9.95 -7.62
N ASP A 174 0.56 -10.58 -6.85
CA ASP A 174 0.40 -10.67 -5.40
C ASP A 174 1.12 -9.48 -4.73
N GLY A 175 0.35 -8.48 -4.28
CA GLY A 175 0.90 -7.31 -3.59
C GLY A 175 1.48 -7.63 -2.21
N THR A 176 1.17 -8.81 -1.66
CA THR A 176 1.83 -9.28 -0.44
C THR A 176 3.22 -9.84 -0.74
N MET A 177 3.58 -10.10 -1.99
CA MET A 177 4.93 -10.54 -2.35
C MET A 177 5.84 -9.36 -2.73
N PRO A 178 7.17 -9.50 -2.60
CA PRO A 178 8.12 -8.46 -2.99
C PRO A 178 7.89 -7.91 -4.39
N HIS A 179 7.73 -6.59 -4.48
CA HIS A 179 7.54 -5.91 -5.75
C HIS A 179 8.08 -4.46 -5.74
N ALA A 180 8.33 -3.90 -6.91
CA ALA A 180 8.88 -2.56 -7.08
C ALA A 180 8.44 -1.96 -8.43
N THR A 181 8.23 -0.64 -8.48
CA THR A 181 8.04 0.04 -9.76
C THR A 181 9.39 0.31 -10.42
N MET A 182 9.56 -0.18 -11.65
CA MET A 182 10.80 0.00 -12.41
C MET A 182 11.03 1.45 -12.82
N ALA A 183 12.28 1.78 -13.14
CA ALA A 183 12.62 3.08 -13.67
C ALA A 183 11.88 3.34 -15.00
N PHE A 184 11.52 4.60 -15.25
CA PHE A 184 10.87 5.03 -16.49
C PHE A 184 11.31 6.44 -16.89
N THR A 185 11.18 6.74 -18.18
CA THR A 185 11.47 8.06 -18.76
C THR A 185 10.33 8.51 -19.68
N GLY A 186 10.40 9.74 -20.18
CA GLY A 186 9.43 10.26 -21.15
C GLY A 186 8.24 10.96 -20.50
N GLY A 187 7.00 10.62 -20.89
CA GLY A 187 5.76 11.32 -20.51
C GLY A 187 5.21 11.00 -19.11
N THR A 188 3.95 11.38 -18.85
CA THR A 188 3.31 11.20 -17.54
C THR A 188 2.89 9.75 -17.36
N ARG A 189 3.40 9.08 -16.31
CA ARG A 189 2.97 7.73 -15.93
C ARG A 189 1.85 7.82 -14.90
N ILE A 190 0.71 7.22 -15.17
CA ILE A 190 -0.39 7.05 -14.21
C ILE A 190 -0.66 5.56 -14.04
N THR A 191 -0.81 5.06 -12.82
CA THR A 191 -1.25 3.68 -12.59
C THR A 191 -2.47 3.62 -11.70
N LEU A 192 -3.35 2.67 -11.97
CA LEU A 192 -4.42 2.26 -11.07
C LEU A 192 -4.08 0.88 -10.51
N ILE A 193 -4.22 0.72 -9.20
CA ILE A 193 -4.00 -0.55 -8.50
C ILE A 193 -5.29 -0.86 -7.72
N TYR A 194 -5.95 -1.94 -8.06
CA TYR A 194 -7.13 -2.47 -7.38
C TYR A 194 -6.69 -3.58 -6.44
N TYR A 195 -7.09 -3.48 -5.17
CA TYR A 195 -6.71 -4.46 -4.16
C TYR A 195 -7.75 -4.51 -3.04
N THR A 196 -7.70 -5.59 -2.27
CA THR A 196 -8.48 -5.75 -1.05
C THR A 196 -7.59 -5.43 0.14
N ALA A 197 -7.96 -4.42 0.90
CA ALA A 197 -7.35 -4.11 2.18
C ALA A 197 -7.83 -5.12 3.23
N ARG A 198 -6.94 -5.51 4.13
CA ARG A 198 -7.25 -6.26 5.33
C ARG A 198 -8.23 -5.44 6.20
N ASN A 199 -8.87 -6.14 7.12
CA ASN A 199 -9.66 -5.52 8.18
C ASN A 199 -10.89 -4.77 7.68
N LEU A 200 -11.49 -5.20 6.55
CA LEU A 200 -12.82 -4.72 6.15
C LEU A 200 -13.83 -4.85 7.30
N MET A 201 -13.67 -5.88 8.13
CA MET A 201 -14.51 -6.16 9.30
C MET A 201 -14.31 -5.18 10.47
N GLN A 202 -13.28 -4.35 10.45
CA GLN A 202 -13.09 -3.29 11.44
C GLN A 202 -13.84 -1.99 11.06
N LEU A 203 -14.36 -1.88 9.84
CA LEU A 203 -15.16 -0.73 9.44
C LEU A 203 -16.48 -0.70 10.19
N HIS A 204 -16.99 0.50 10.44
CA HIS A 204 -18.35 0.67 10.94
C HIS A 204 -19.36 0.11 9.91
N PRO A 205 -20.46 -0.54 10.32
CA PRO A 205 -21.47 -1.07 9.39
C PRO A 205 -21.99 -0.04 8.36
N ASP A 206 -22.11 1.22 8.76
CA ASP A 206 -22.50 2.31 7.86
C ASP A 206 -21.45 2.61 6.79
N GLU A 207 -20.16 2.46 7.10
CA GLU A 207 -19.08 2.62 6.13
C GLU A 207 -19.08 1.47 5.12
N VAL A 208 -19.32 0.24 5.57
CA VAL A 208 -19.47 -0.94 4.69
C VAL A 208 -20.66 -0.73 3.75
N THR A 209 -21.81 -0.31 4.30
CA THR A 209 -23.03 0.01 3.55
C THR A 209 -22.75 1.09 2.50
N ARG A 210 -22.08 2.18 2.89
CA ARG A 210 -21.71 3.27 1.97
C ARG A 210 -20.78 2.79 0.84
N LEU A 211 -19.76 1.98 1.14
CA LEU A 211 -18.85 1.45 0.12
C LEU A 211 -19.61 0.60 -0.90
N ARG A 212 -20.47 -0.29 -0.44
CA ARG A 212 -21.22 -1.22 -1.29
C ARG A 212 -22.34 -0.50 -2.06
N ASP A 213 -23.19 0.21 -1.36
CA ASP A 213 -24.49 0.65 -1.86
C ASP A 213 -24.40 2.04 -2.51
N ASP A 214 -23.65 2.97 -1.90
CA ASP A 214 -23.50 4.33 -2.45
C ASP A 214 -22.40 4.45 -3.49
N LEU A 215 -21.28 3.73 -3.29
CA LEU A 215 -20.07 3.84 -4.11
C LEU A 215 -19.90 2.67 -5.09
N GLY A 216 -20.61 1.57 -4.87
CA GLY A 216 -20.67 0.43 -5.78
C GLY A 216 -19.50 -0.55 -5.69
N PHE A 217 -18.68 -0.50 -4.64
CA PHE A 217 -17.51 -1.38 -4.50
C PHE A 217 -17.96 -2.86 -4.46
N PRO A 218 -17.32 -3.76 -5.23
CA PRO A 218 -17.55 -5.19 -5.14
C PRO A 218 -16.80 -5.74 -3.93
N LEU A 219 -17.36 -5.56 -2.73
CA LEU A 219 -16.71 -5.98 -1.49
C LEU A 219 -16.59 -7.52 -1.42
N PRO A 220 -15.47 -8.05 -0.89
CA PRO A 220 -15.31 -9.49 -0.62
C PRO A 220 -16.31 -9.99 0.42
N GLN A 221 -16.58 -11.30 0.43
CA GLN A 221 -17.30 -11.89 1.56
C GLN A 221 -16.39 -11.86 2.79
N THR A 222 -16.98 -11.82 3.99
CA THR A 222 -16.24 -11.62 5.24
C THR A 222 -15.11 -12.65 5.45
N GLN A 223 -15.31 -13.86 4.96
CA GLN A 223 -14.38 -14.99 5.06
C GLN A 223 -13.12 -14.82 4.19
N ASP A 224 -13.22 -14.07 3.09
CA ASP A 224 -12.15 -13.91 2.10
C ASP A 224 -11.09 -12.86 2.53
N THR A 225 -11.28 -12.21 3.67
CA THR A 225 -10.45 -11.09 4.13
C THR A 225 -9.37 -11.47 5.13
N GLN A 226 -9.25 -12.76 5.46
CA GLN A 226 -8.12 -13.26 6.23
C GLN A 226 -6.94 -13.47 5.28
N PRO A 227 -5.79 -12.82 5.52
CA PRO A 227 -4.59 -13.15 4.77
C PRO A 227 -4.27 -14.62 4.99
N PRO A 228 -3.77 -15.34 3.97
CA PRO A 228 -3.12 -16.61 4.24
C PRO A 228 -2.05 -16.37 5.31
N LEU A 229 -2.00 -17.23 6.33
CA LEU A 229 -0.89 -17.24 7.27
C LEU A 229 0.36 -17.54 6.46
N LEU A 230 1.13 -16.50 6.17
CA LEU A 230 2.40 -16.66 5.50
C LEU A 230 3.40 -17.21 6.51
N GLU A 231 4.08 -18.30 6.15
CA GLU A 231 5.10 -18.92 6.98
C GLU A 231 6.29 -17.98 7.30
N ILE A 232 6.43 -16.88 6.54
CA ILE A 232 7.56 -15.96 6.60
C ILE A 232 7.06 -14.55 6.88
N SER A 233 7.64 -13.91 7.90
CA SER A 233 7.29 -12.53 8.28
C SER A 233 7.49 -11.53 7.13
N SER A 234 6.77 -10.41 7.17
CA SER A 234 6.99 -9.29 6.23
C SER A 234 8.44 -8.81 6.24
N THR A 235 9.04 -8.68 7.42
CA THR A 235 10.43 -8.24 7.60
C THR A 235 11.43 -9.13 6.85
N VAL A 236 11.33 -10.45 6.98
CA VAL A 236 12.23 -11.38 6.27
C VAL A 236 11.99 -11.35 4.76
N ARG A 237 10.74 -11.18 4.34
CA ARG A 237 10.41 -11.03 2.92
C ARG A 237 10.95 -9.72 2.34
N MET A 238 10.99 -8.64 3.12
CA MET A 238 11.61 -7.36 2.73
C MET A 238 13.13 -7.48 2.57
N ASP A 239 13.82 -8.18 3.47
CA ASP A 239 15.26 -8.46 3.33
C ASP A 239 15.53 -9.24 2.03
N ALA A 240 14.75 -10.30 1.80
CA ALA A 240 14.81 -11.09 0.58
C ALA A 240 14.53 -10.22 -0.66
N ALA A 241 13.54 -9.31 -0.58
CA ALA A 241 13.20 -8.37 -1.64
C ALA A 241 14.38 -7.49 -2.05
N GLU A 242 15.07 -6.89 -1.08
CA GLU A 242 16.20 -5.99 -1.38
C GLU A 242 17.37 -6.72 -2.05
N VAL A 243 17.71 -7.91 -1.55
CA VAL A 243 18.82 -8.71 -2.10
C VAL A 243 18.46 -9.23 -3.49
N ALA A 244 17.24 -9.78 -3.64
CA ALA A 244 16.77 -10.30 -4.93
C ALA A 244 16.65 -9.21 -5.98
N PHE A 245 16.15 -8.02 -5.62
CA PHE A 245 16.05 -6.91 -6.56
C PHE A 245 17.44 -6.41 -7.00
N LYS A 246 18.42 -6.32 -6.10
CA LYS A 246 19.80 -5.98 -6.47
C LYS A 246 20.39 -7.01 -7.43
N GLU A 247 20.19 -8.29 -7.15
CA GLU A 247 20.62 -9.39 -8.04
C GLU A 247 19.95 -9.30 -9.40
N PHE A 248 18.63 -9.08 -9.43
CA PHE A 248 17.85 -8.90 -10.65
C PHE A 248 18.44 -7.79 -11.54
N ILE A 249 18.80 -6.64 -10.96
CA ILE A 249 19.42 -5.53 -11.70
C ILE A 249 20.83 -5.91 -12.18
N ASN A 250 21.66 -6.50 -11.31
CA ASN A 250 23.06 -6.86 -11.63
C ASN A 250 23.16 -7.92 -12.74
N THR A 251 22.20 -8.84 -12.77
CA THR A 251 22.13 -9.94 -13.75
C THR A 251 21.39 -9.58 -15.03
N LYS A 252 21.11 -8.29 -15.25
CA LYS A 252 20.36 -7.79 -16.42
C LYS A 252 18.97 -8.41 -16.54
N HIS A 253 18.24 -8.41 -15.42
CA HIS A 253 16.86 -8.87 -15.29
C HIS A 253 16.65 -10.39 -15.31
N ASP A 254 17.60 -11.17 -14.78
CA ASP A 254 17.41 -12.62 -14.59
C ASP A 254 16.56 -12.89 -13.33
N VAL A 255 15.31 -13.30 -13.56
CA VAL A 255 14.35 -13.64 -12.49
C VAL A 255 14.79 -14.86 -11.70
N SER A 256 15.39 -15.86 -12.35
CA SER A 256 15.81 -17.10 -11.68
C SER A 256 16.97 -16.83 -10.72
N ALA A 257 17.91 -15.96 -11.10
CA ALA A 257 18.99 -15.54 -10.23
C ALA A 257 18.48 -14.77 -9.00
N ALA A 258 17.52 -13.86 -9.20
CA ALA A 258 16.89 -13.11 -8.12
C ALA A 258 16.13 -14.03 -7.14
N GLN A 259 15.37 -14.98 -7.66
CA GLN A 259 14.66 -16.00 -6.87
C GLN A 259 15.62 -16.87 -6.07
N ALA A 260 16.72 -17.33 -6.68
CA ALA A 260 17.73 -18.12 -5.98
C ALA A 260 18.36 -17.35 -4.81
N LYS A 261 18.57 -16.03 -4.95
CA LYS A 261 19.03 -15.17 -3.85
C LYS A 261 18.00 -15.03 -2.74
N ALA A 262 16.72 -14.80 -3.08
CA ALA A 262 15.65 -14.75 -2.08
C ALA A 262 15.51 -16.07 -1.32
N GLU A 263 15.51 -17.20 -2.02
CA GLU A 263 15.39 -18.53 -1.41
C GLU A 263 16.57 -18.84 -0.48
N GLY A 264 17.77 -18.33 -0.79
CA GLY A 264 18.91 -18.39 0.13
C GLY A 264 18.61 -17.75 1.49
N ILE A 265 17.94 -16.60 1.51
CA ILE A 265 17.50 -15.92 2.75
C ILE A 265 16.41 -16.71 3.45
N PHE A 266 15.40 -17.17 2.71
CA PHE A 266 14.30 -17.96 3.27
C PHE A 266 14.78 -19.27 3.89
N ARG A 267 15.72 -19.97 3.25
CA ARG A 267 16.31 -21.20 3.80
C ARG A 267 17.03 -20.95 5.12
N VAL A 268 17.79 -19.86 5.24
CA VAL A 268 18.45 -19.48 6.51
C VAL A 268 17.41 -19.19 7.60
N TYR A 269 16.33 -18.49 7.24
CA TYR A 269 15.24 -18.20 8.17
C TYR A 269 14.53 -19.48 8.64
N ARG A 270 14.14 -20.38 7.71
CA ARG A 270 13.51 -21.66 8.06
C ARG A 270 14.40 -22.55 8.92
N ALA A 271 15.72 -22.51 8.71
CA ALA A 271 16.67 -23.26 9.54
C ALA A 271 16.87 -22.68 10.95
N LYS A 272 16.45 -21.43 11.18
CA LYS A 272 16.62 -20.70 12.44
C LYS A 272 15.30 -20.15 12.96
N GLN A 273 14.24 -20.96 12.86
CA GLN A 273 12.97 -20.62 13.48
C GLN A 273 13.14 -20.45 15.00
N PRO A 274 12.39 -19.51 15.62
CA PRO A 274 12.34 -19.41 17.08
C PRO A 274 11.97 -20.77 17.69
N THR A 275 12.59 -21.10 18.81
CA THR A 275 12.23 -22.32 19.56
C THR A 275 10.82 -22.16 20.14
N ALA A 276 10.18 -23.28 20.51
CA ALA A 276 8.89 -23.23 21.20
C ALA A 276 8.95 -22.37 22.46
N GLU A 277 10.06 -22.41 23.19
CA GLU A 277 10.34 -21.58 24.36
C GLU A 277 10.37 -20.08 24.02
N MET A 278 11.08 -19.67 22.96
CA MET A 278 11.07 -18.28 22.49
C MET A 278 9.67 -17.81 22.09
N LEU A 279 8.89 -18.69 21.45
CA LEU A 279 7.51 -18.36 21.06
C LEU A 279 6.59 -18.15 22.26
N THR A 280 6.91 -18.71 23.44
CA THR A 280 6.16 -18.41 24.68
C THR A 280 6.30 -16.96 25.13
N LEU A 281 7.28 -16.21 24.59
CA LEU A 281 7.44 -14.78 24.89
C LEU A 281 6.38 -13.92 24.19
N VAL A 282 5.86 -14.39 23.07
CA VAL A 282 4.84 -13.64 22.31
C VAL A 282 3.59 -13.46 23.17
N GLY A 283 3.15 -12.22 23.27
CA GLY A 283 2.01 -11.81 24.09
C GLY A 283 2.36 -11.41 25.52
N LYS A 284 3.57 -11.73 26.03
CA LYS A 284 4.00 -11.29 27.36
C LYS A 284 4.13 -9.76 27.41
N ILE A 285 3.77 -9.19 28.56
CA ILE A 285 3.88 -7.76 28.84
C ILE A 285 5.04 -7.55 29.82
N PHE A 286 5.84 -6.52 29.58
CA PHE A 286 6.92 -6.08 30.45
C PHE A 286 6.85 -4.57 30.68
N LYS A 287 7.53 -4.06 31.70
CA LYS A 287 7.51 -2.64 32.06
C LYS A 287 8.90 -2.05 31.86
N ASN A 288 9.01 -0.95 31.11
CA ASN A 288 10.27 -0.20 30.94
C ASN A 288 9.98 1.30 30.94
N ASP A 289 10.68 2.08 31.77
CA ASP A 289 10.47 3.52 31.96
C ASP A 289 9.00 3.91 32.20
N ASP A 290 8.32 3.17 33.09
CA ASP A 290 6.89 3.33 33.41
C ASP A 290 5.89 3.07 32.27
N VAL A 291 6.37 2.60 31.12
CA VAL A 291 5.55 2.18 29.99
C VAL A 291 5.41 0.66 29.98
N LEU A 292 4.19 0.16 29.82
CA LEU A 292 3.94 -1.25 29.52
C LEU A 292 4.20 -1.52 28.05
N TRP A 293 4.94 -2.57 27.76
CA TRP A 293 5.28 -3.02 26.43
C TRP A 293 4.83 -4.47 26.25
N ARG A 294 4.28 -4.80 25.09
CA ARG A 294 3.86 -6.17 24.77
C ARG A 294 4.73 -6.74 23.67
N ILE A 295 5.28 -7.94 23.90
CA ILE A 295 6.01 -8.68 22.86
C ILE A 295 5.04 -9.17 21.80
N VAL A 296 5.35 -8.86 20.56
CA VAL A 296 4.53 -9.10 19.37
C VAL A 296 4.96 -10.35 18.64
N GLN A 297 6.27 -10.44 18.43
CA GLN A 297 6.85 -11.44 17.59
C GLN A 297 8.30 -11.64 17.98
N VAL A 298 8.74 -12.89 17.90
CA VAL A 298 10.15 -13.25 17.94
C VAL A 298 10.49 -13.87 16.60
N TYR A 299 11.59 -13.45 15.98
CA TYR A 299 12.02 -14.01 14.70
C TYR A 299 13.54 -13.87 14.51
N TYR A 300 14.11 -14.72 13.67
CA TYR A 300 15.51 -14.61 13.29
C TYR A 300 15.69 -13.64 12.12
N TYR A 301 16.59 -12.67 12.28
CA TYR A 301 16.89 -11.68 11.24
C TYR A 301 18.21 -12.02 10.55
N ALA A 302 18.12 -12.48 9.31
CA ALA A 302 19.24 -13.06 8.58
C ALA A 302 20.40 -12.07 8.37
N GLN A 303 20.09 -10.79 8.13
CA GLN A 303 21.11 -9.76 7.91
C GLN A 303 21.97 -9.51 9.15
N PHE A 304 21.40 -9.52 10.36
CA PHE A 304 22.15 -9.34 11.62
C PHE A 304 22.62 -10.64 12.25
N LYS A 305 22.17 -11.78 11.71
CA LYS A 305 22.42 -13.12 12.25
C LYS A 305 21.96 -13.32 13.70
N ASN A 306 20.92 -12.60 14.09
CA ASN A 306 20.45 -12.48 15.47
C ASN A 306 18.94 -12.74 15.56
N PHE A 307 18.46 -13.08 16.75
CA PHE A 307 17.02 -13.05 17.03
C PHE A 307 16.61 -11.61 17.36
N VAL A 308 15.43 -11.25 16.87
CA VAL A 308 14.80 -9.94 17.06
C VAL A 308 13.46 -10.16 17.75
N VAL A 309 13.18 -9.30 18.72
CA VAL A 309 11.92 -9.25 19.45
C VAL A 309 11.24 -7.93 19.12
N ASP A 310 10.10 -8.00 18.45
CA ASP A 310 9.26 -6.85 18.21
C ASP A 310 8.32 -6.66 19.41
N TYR A 311 8.13 -5.42 19.83
CA TYR A 311 7.19 -5.08 20.90
C TYR A 311 6.55 -3.71 20.66
N TYR A 312 5.36 -3.47 21.22
CA TYR A 312 4.66 -2.17 21.12
C TYR A 312 4.25 -1.63 22.49
N ASN A 313 4.03 -0.32 22.55
CA ASN A 313 3.57 0.37 23.75
C ASN A 313 2.13 -0.04 24.08
N TYR A 314 1.98 -0.94 25.04
CA TYR A 314 0.71 -1.52 25.45
C TYR A 314 -0.23 -0.47 26.06
N ASP A 315 0.29 0.53 26.79
CA ASP A 315 -0.54 1.57 27.40
C ASP A 315 -1.26 2.42 26.36
N ILE A 316 -0.63 2.67 25.21
CA ILE A 316 -1.21 3.48 24.13
C ILE A 316 -2.22 2.66 23.31
N PHE A 317 -1.91 1.38 23.06
CA PHE A 317 -2.61 0.59 22.05
C PHE A 317 -3.55 -0.48 22.63
N GLY A 318 -3.43 -0.83 23.92
CA GLY A 318 -4.29 -1.81 24.60
C GLY A 318 -4.23 -3.25 24.04
N GLU A 319 -5.22 -4.06 24.41
CA GLU A 319 -5.31 -5.49 24.04
C GLU A 319 -5.66 -5.74 22.56
N ASN A 320 -6.41 -4.82 21.94
CA ASN A 320 -7.11 -5.05 20.67
C ASN A 320 -6.40 -4.48 19.45
N THR A 321 -5.21 -3.89 19.59
CA THR A 321 -4.49 -3.34 18.43
C THR A 321 -3.54 -4.40 17.87
N PRO A 322 -3.79 -4.92 16.66
CA PRO A 322 -2.90 -5.87 16.04
C PRO A 322 -1.54 -5.22 15.75
N PRO A 323 -0.44 -5.95 15.93
CA PRO A 323 0.87 -5.37 16.18
C PRO A 323 1.69 -5.04 14.93
N TYR A 324 1.06 -4.94 13.76
CA TYR A 324 1.77 -4.89 12.48
C TYR A 324 2.08 -3.46 11.99
N ASP A 325 1.80 -2.40 12.77
CA ASP A 325 1.91 -1.01 12.28
C ASP A 325 2.52 0.01 13.26
N LEU A 326 3.76 -0.25 13.67
CA LEU A 326 4.65 0.84 14.05
C LEU A 326 5.44 1.26 12.80
N ASP A 327 5.28 2.51 12.39
CA ASP A 327 5.93 3.07 11.19
C ASP A 327 7.45 3.30 11.41
N GLU A 328 8.14 3.67 10.31
CA GLU A 328 9.56 4.00 10.20
C GLU A 328 10.07 5.11 11.17
N SER A 329 9.25 5.59 12.12
CA SER A 329 9.62 6.60 13.13
C SER A 329 9.64 6.09 14.59
N GLY A 330 9.32 4.81 14.83
CA GLY A 330 9.22 4.26 16.19
C GLY A 330 9.75 2.83 16.32
N ASP A 331 10.87 2.51 15.68
CA ASP A 331 11.65 1.31 16.04
C ASP A 331 12.03 1.37 17.51
N VAL A 332 11.57 0.41 18.30
CA VAL A 332 12.37 -0.08 19.42
C VAL A 332 12.54 -1.58 19.25
N ASN A 333 13.28 -1.96 18.21
CA ASN A 333 13.73 -3.34 18.05
C ASN A 333 14.92 -3.55 19.00
N ILE A 334 14.78 -4.36 20.05
CA ILE A 334 15.95 -4.81 20.81
C ILE A 334 16.51 -6.04 20.09
N ARG A 335 17.83 -6.01 19.89
CA ARG A 335 18.57 -7.04 19.16
C ARG A 335 19.36 -7.86 20.15
N TYR A 336 19.28 -9.17 20.01
CA TYR A 336 19.99 -10.10 20.87
C TYR A 336 20.84 -11.04 20.03
N SER A 337 22.11 -11.17 20.39
CA SER A 337 23.08 -12.01 19.70
C SER A 337 22.89 -13.50 19.99
N SER A 338 22.20 -13.81 21.09
CA SER A 338 21.96 -15.18 21.55
C SER A 338 20.65 -15.30 22.34
N LEU A 339 20.19 -16.53 22.55
CA LEU A 339 19.02 -16.84 23.39
C LEU A 339 19.22 -16.36 24.83
N SER A 340 20.41 -16.59 25.39
CA SER A 340 20.74 -16.21 26.76
C SER A 340 20.63 -14.71 27.00
N GLU A 341 20.94 -13.86 26.01
CA GLU A 341 20.77 -12.40 26.14
C GLU A 341 19.30 -11.96 26.15
N VAL A 342 18.43 -12.66 25.41
CA VAL A 342 16.98 -12.40 25.47
C VAL A 342 16.46 -12.74 26.87
N GLU A 343 16.87 -13.90 27.40
CA GLU A 343 16.44 -14.39 28.71
C GLU A 343 16.98 -13.53 29.85
N GLU A 344 18.26 -13.15 29.83
CA GLU A 344 18.88 -12.25 30.81
C GLU A 344 18.16 -10.90 30.83
N TRP A 345 17.90 -10.32 29.66
CA TRP A 345 17.15 -9.07 29.58
C TRP A 345 15.71 -9.21 30.10
N LEU A 346 15.03 -10.33 29.82
CA LEU A 346 13.70 -10.58 30.34
C LEU A 346 13.72 -10.77 31.86
N GLN A 347 14.74 -11.40 32.43
CA GLN A 347 14.87 -11.56 33.88
C GLN A 347 15.03 -10.22 34.59
N ASP A 348 15.72 -9.27 33.96
CA ASP A 348 15.93 -7.92 34.51
C ASP A 348 14.76 -6.95 34.29
N THR A 349 13.90 -7.21 33.29
CA THR A 349 12.88 -6.25 32.82
C THR A 349 11.43 -6.73 33.00
N VAL A 350 11.20 -8.05 33.10
CA VAL A 350 9.84 -8.60 33.24
C VAL A 350 9.42 -8.57 34.71
N VAL A 351 8.71 -7.52 35.11
CA VAL A 351 7.74 -7.63 36.21
C VAL A 351 6.65 -8.57 35.72
N VAL A 352 6.75 -9.85 36.07
CA VAL A 352 5.70 -10.81 35.75
C VAL A 352 4.44 -10.40 36.53
N MET A 353 3.53 -9.67 35.88
CA MET A 353 2.18 -9.46 36.41
C MET A 353 1.40 -10.76 36.25
N ASN A 354 1.68 -11.73 37.12
CA ASN A 354 0.99 -13.03 37.15
C ASN A 354 -0.45 -12.93 37.68
N ASN A 355 -0.92 -11.75 38.10
CA ASN A 355 -2.23 -11.57 38.73
C ASN A 355 -2.95 -10.35 38.14
N PHE A 356 -3.67 -10.55 37.04
CA PHE A 356 -4.91 -9.80 36.79
C PHE A 356 -6.04 -10.82 36.81
N GLU A 357 -6.73 -10.90 37.96
CA GLU A 357 -8.10 -11.42 38.05
C GLU A 357 -9.09 -10.39 37.51
#